data_AF-A0A8D9FHL2-F1
#
_entry.id   AF-A0A8D9FHL2-F1
#
_cell.length_a   1.000
_cell.length_b   1.000
_cell.length_c   1.000
_cell.angle_alpha   90.00
_cell.angle_beta   90.00
_cell.angle_gamma   90.00
#
_symmetry.space_group_name_H-M   'P 1'
#
loop_
_entity.id
_entity.type
_entity.pdbx_description
1 polymer ?
#
loop_
_entity_poly.entity_id
_entity_poly.type
_entity_poly.pdbx_seq_one_letter_code
_entity_poly.pdbx_strand_id
1 'polypeptide(L)'
;MTMFLKYDKYMSGKRTKCPLVTPNSSDSGIASPYSEILFEVLLFNTLAPSEAWSPPACSQAFTVLGSQSLIELTKIIRCVNSFTDVAGDVSENPDQPSSQTLKDVVTSSLFFFGNNFYIDGVKDYSKVIKEWGERKKLSLGETYPMSTTLFRDLTIRLNYPYLYQHLGDCEHTIIFTEARFVDDSDEKLDRASFPKVKYQEDSMMQKCYICGHFYARWVVQGTDRLVFETNTLCDPCFKKYNYVDGKKVGEFQAYRILLDKK
;
A
#
# COMPACT_ATOMS: atom_id res chain seq x y z
N MET A 1 -0.81 12.48 -19.91
CA MET A 1 -2.01 12.40 -20.77
C MET A 1 -2.85 11.23 -20.29
N THR A 2 -3.88 11.53 -19.49
CA THR A 2 -5.06 10.69 -19.15
C THR A 2 -4.85 9.18 -18.96
N MET A 3 -4.63 8.74 -17.71
CA MET A 3 -5.02 7.40 -17.26
C MET A 3 -6.47 7.44 -16.75
N PHE A 4 -7.43 7.28 -17.65
CA PHE A 4 -8.77 6.84 -17.31
C PHE A 4 -9.01 5.51 -17.99
N LEU A 5 -8.81 4.41 -17.26
CA LEU A 5 -9.25 3.09 -17.70
C LEU A 5 -10.76 2.98 -17.42
N LYS A 6 -11.49 2.69 -18.49
CA LYS A 6 -12.93 2.44 -18.53
C LYS A 6 -13.30 1.23 -17.66
N TYR A 7 -14.01 1.45 -16.56
CA TYR A 7 -14.52 0.39 -15.67
C TYR A 7 -16.03 0.13 -15.78
N ASP A 8 -16.66 0.42 -16.92
CA ASP A 8 -18.11 0.24 -17.08
C ASP A 8 -18.56 -1.22 -17.27
N LYS A 9 -17.64 -2.17 -17.49
CA LYS A 9 -17.99 -3.58 -17.74
C LYS A 9 -18.00 -4.50 -16.53
N TYR A 10 -17.63 -4.04 -15.33
CA TYR A 10 -17.52 -4.89 -14.13
C TYR A 10 -18.53 -4.56 -13.03
N MET A 11 -19.50 -3.66 -13.27
CA MET A 11 -20.41 -3.19 -12.23
C MET A 11 -21.68 -4.04 -11.99
N SER A 12 -21.93 -5.14 -12.72
CA SER A 12 -23.13 -5.98 -12.55
C SER A 12 -22.95 -7.22 -11.66
N GLY A 13 -22.21 -7.12 -10.55
CA GLY A 13 -22.22 -8.13 -9.48
C GLY A 13 -23.26 -7.80 -8.41
N LYS A 14 -24.13 -8.77 -8.06
CA LYS A 14 -25.04 -8.65 -6.91
C LYS A 14 -24.20 -8.31 -5.66
N ARG A 15 -24.52 -7.19 -4.99
CA ARG A 15 -23.89 -6.81 -3.73
C ARG A 15 -24.44 -7.74 -2.63
N THR A 16 -23.67 -8.72 -2.21
CA THR A 16 -23.97 -9.51 -1.01
C THR A 16 -23.57 -8.70 0.21
N LYS A 17 -24.54 -8.32 1.05
CA LYS A 17 -24.22 -7.84 2.40
C LYS A 17 -23.65 -9.02 3.19
N CYS A 18 -22.53 -8.80 3.88
CA CYS A 18 -22.03 -9.75 4.86
C CYS A 18 -23.10 -9.98 5.93
N PRO A 19 -23.32 -11.22 6.41
CA PRO A 19 -24.21 -11.49 7.52
C PRO A 19 -23.77 -10.68 8.76
N LEU A 20 -24.73 -10.05 9.42
CA LEU A 20 -24.48 -9.34 10.68
C LEU A 20 -24.13 -10.36 11.77
N VAL A 21 -22.94 -10.25 12.35
CA VAL A 21 -22.56 -11.00 13.54
C VAL A 21 -23.17 -10.31 14.76
N THR A 22 -23.98 -11.03 15.53
CA THR A 22 -24.48 -10.54 16.83
C THR A 22 -23.33 -10.52 17.85
N PRO A 23 -23.10 -9.40 18.56
CA PRO A 23 -22.02 -9.34 19.54
C PRO A 23 -22.39 -10.20 20.76
N ASN A 24 -21.66 -11.31 20.95
CA ASN A 24 -21.69 -12.02 22.22
C ASN A 24 -20.77 -11.29 23.22
N SER A 25 -21.40 -10.77 24.27
CA SER A 25 -20.77 -10.07 25.39
C SER A 25 -20.12 -11.07 26.36
N SER A 26 -18.93 -11.55 26.02
CA SER A 26 -18.00 -12.17 26.98
C SER A 26 -16.64 -12.27 26.30
N ASP A 27 -15.86 -11.20 26.36
CA ASP A 27 -14.57 -11.08 25.66
C ASP A 27 -13.48 -11.88 26.40
N SER A 28 -13.59 -13.21 26.32
CA SER A 28 -12.41 -14.05 26.35
C SER A 28 -11.69 -13.76 25.03
N GLY A 29 -10.50 -13.17 25.02
CA GLY A 29 -9.78 -12.73 23.81
C GLY A 29 -9.51 -13.81 22.73
N ILE A 30 -10.07 -15.00 22.86
CA ILE A 30 -10.12 -16.08 21.87
C ILE A 30 -11.43 -15.98 21.08
N ALA A 31 -11.36 -15.90 19.75
CA ALA A 31 -12.56 -15.94 18.93
C ALA A 31 -13.22 -17.33 19.02
N SER A 32 -14.52 -17.38 19.34
CA SER A 32 -15.27 -18.62 19.32
C SER A 32 -15.75 -18.97 17.90
N PRO A 33 -15.92 -20.25 17.56
CA PRO A 33 -16.44 -20.68 16.27
C PRO A 33 -17.75 -19.97 15.90
N TYR A 34 -17.86 -19.60 14.63
CA TYR A 34 -19.00 -18.88 14.01
C TYR A 34 -19.33 -17.50 14.59
N SER A 35 -18.59 -17.02 15.59
CA SER A 35 -18.76 -15.68 16.20
C SER A 35 -17.95 -14.59 15.50
N GLU A 36 -17.11 -14.97 14.54
CA GLU A 36 -16.16 -14.07 13.90
C GLU A 36 -15.99 -14.42 12.42
N ILE A 37 -15.63 -13.43 11.61
CA ILE A 37 -15.35 -13.58 10.19
C ILE A 37 -13.85 -13.41 9.97
N LEU A 38 -13.24 -14.30 9.19
CA LEU A 38 -11.88 -14.18 8.68
C LEU A 38 -11.93 -13.67 7.24
N PHE A 39 -11.12 -12.66 6.95
CA PHE A 39 -10.88 -12.17 5.60
C PHE A 39 -9.45 -12.47 5.20
N GLU A 40 -9.28 -12.96 3.97
CA GLU A 40 -7.98 -13.06 3.32
C GLU A 40 -7.80 -11.85 2.39
N VAL A 41 -6.72 -11.12 2.60
CA VAL A 41 -6.47 -9.83 1.96
C VAL A 41 -5.12 -9.84 1.29
N LEU A 42 -5.09 -9.58 -0.01
CA LEU A 42 -3.88 -9.43 -0.80
C LEU A 42 -3.62 -7.96 -1.10
N LEU A 43 -2.37 -7.55 -1.03
CA LEU A 43 -1.89 -6.24 -1.43
C LEU A 43 -0.88 -6.40 -2.56
N PHE A 44 -1.02 -5.56 -3.59
CA PHE A 44 -0.15 -5.52 -4.74
C PHE A 44 0.48 -4.13 -4.82
N ASN A 45 1.76 -4.09 -5.16
CA ASN A 45 2.42 -2.84 -5.52
C ASN A 45 1.94 -2.41 -6.90
N THR A 46 1.66 -1.12 -7.09
CA THR A 46 1.53 -0.58 -8.44
C THR A 46 2.94 -0.55 -9.05
N LEU A 47 3.21 -1.47 -9.98
CA LEU A 47 4.47 -1.45 -10.71
C LEU A 47 4.58 -0.17 -11.53
N ALA A 48 5.79 0.39 -11.62
CA ALA A 48 6.10 1.41 -12.60
C ALA A 48 5.86 0.84 -14.02
N PRO A 49 5.37 1.66 -14.98
CA PRO A 49 5.06 1.23 -16.35
C PRO A 49 6.22 0.53 -17.10
N SER A 50 7.45 0.73 -16.65
CA SER A 50 8.65 0.13 -17.26
C SER A 50 8.71 -1.40 -17.16
N GLU A 51 7.90 -2.02 -16.29
CA GLU A 51 7.83 -3.47 -16.12
C GLU A 51 6.55 -4.10 -16.71
N ALA A 52 5.99 -3.51 -17.78
CA ALA A 52 4.75 -3.96 -18.44
C ALA A 52 4.69 -5.44 -18.89
N TRP A 53 5.78 -6.19 -18.76
CA TRP A 53 5.86 -7.62 -19.11
C TRP A 53 5.70 -8.57 -17.90
N SER A 54 5.87 -8.08 -16.66
CA SER A 54 5.69 -8.92 -15.48
C SER A 54 4.27 -8.74 -14.93
N PRO A 55 3.51 -9.83 -14.69
CA PRO A 55 2.22 -9.72 -14.01
C PRO A 55 2.41 -9.06 -12.63
N PRO A 56 1.45 -8.25 -12.14
CA PRO A 56 1.54 -7.65 -10.82
C PRO A 56 1.74 -8.74 -9.77
N ALA A 57 2.92 -8.77 -9.16
CA ALA A 57 3.18 -9.72 -8.08
C ALA A 57 2.46 -9.24 -6.81
N CYS A 58 1.81 -10.17 -6.12
CA CYS A 58 1.29 -9.93 -4.79
C CYS A 58 2.48 -9.56 -3.89
N SER A 59 2.47 -8.38 -3.29
CA SER A 59 3.56 -7.95 -2.41
C SER A 59 3.33 -8.41 -0.98
N GLN A 60 2.09 -8.42 -0.50
CA GLN A 60 1.75 -8.87 0.86
C GLN A 60 0.42 -9.61 0.89
N ALA A 61 0.30 -10.58 1.80
CA ALA A 61 -0.96 -11.25 2.11
C ALA A 61 -1.20 -11.24 3.61
N PHE A 62 -2.44 -10.97 4.00
CA PHE A 62 -2.87 -10.83 5.38
C PHE A 62 -4.13 -11.65 5.65
N THR A 63 -4.25 -12.15 6.87
CA THR A 63 -5.54 -12.56 7.44
C THR A 63 -5.99 -11.50 8.44
N VAL A 64 -7.22 -11.02 8.33
CA VAL A 64 -7.79 -10.02 9.26
C VAL A 64 -9.15 -10.50 9.79
N LEU A 65 -9.49 -10.09 11.01
CA LEU A 65 -10.80 -10.41 11.61
C LEU A 65 -11.84 -9.38 11.19
N GLY A 66 -13.09 -9.81 11.05
CA GLY A 66 -14.23 -8.95 10.74
C GLY A 66 -14.47 -7.88 11.81
N SER A 67 -14.15 -8.20 13.07
CA SER A 67 -14.23 -7.24 14.19
C SER A 67 -13.10 -6.21 14.25
N GLN A 68 -12.06 -6.34 13.44
CA GLN A 68 -10.95 -5.38 13.47
C GLN A 68 -11.30 -4.13 12.70
N SER A 69 -10.77 -3.01 13.19
CA SER A 69 -10.86 -1.73 12.50
C SER A 69 -9.91 -1.69 11.30
N LEU A 70 -10.25 -0.91 10.26
CA LEU A 70 -9.40 -0.81 9.07
C LEU A 70 -8.01 -0.27 9.37
N ILE A 71 -7.88 0.60 10.38
CA ILE A 71 -6.60 1.18 10.79
C ILE A 71 -5.62 0.14 11.37
N GLU A 72 -6.10 -1.02 11.83
CA GLU A 72 -5.20 -2.07 12.31
C GLU A 72 -4.40 -2.70 11.15
N LEU A 73 -5.01 -2.83 9.97
CA LEU A 73 -4.30 -3.31 8.77
C LEU A 73 -3.28 -2.28 8.28
N THR A 74 -3.62 -0.99 8.24
CA THR A 74 -2.69 0.05 7.74
C THR A 74 -1.39 0.12 8.52
N LYS A 75 -1.43 -0.18 9.83
CA LYS A 75 -0.24 -0.20 10.70
C LYS A 75 0.78 -1.26 10.33
N ILE A 76 0.34 -2.38 9.76
CA ILE A 76 1.20 -3.52 9.42
C ILE A 76 1.60 -3.56 7.94
N ILE A 77 0.91 -2.81 7.07
CA ILE A 77 1.30 -2.69 5.67
C ILE A 77 2.71 -2.10 5.56
N ARG A 78 3.59 -2.83 4.89
CA ARG A 78 4.94 -2.36 4.53
C ARG A 78 4.96 -1.84 3.11
N CYS A 79 5.51 -0.66 2.91
CA CYS A 79 5.68 -0.03 1.61
C CYS A 79 7.09 0.55 1.54
N VAL A 80 7.76 0.43 0.39
CA VAL A 80 9.10 1.00 0.18
C VAL A 80 9.11 2.52 0.37
N ASN A 81 8.02 3.19 -0.03
CA ASN A 81 7.88 4.64 0.13
C ASN A 81 7.85 5.06 1.60
N SER A 82 7.49 4.17 2.53
CA SER A 82 7.61 4.43 3.97
C SER A 82 9.03 4.73 4.43
N PHE A 83 10.04 4.27 3.69
CA PHE A 83 11.45 4.42 4.02
C PHE A 83 12.13 5.48 3.16
N THR A 84 11.37 6.18 2.31
CA THR A 84 11.94 7.23 1.45
C THR A 84 12.22 8.47 2.28
N ASP A 85 13.39 9.08 2.06
CA ASP A 85 13.81 10.31 2.72
C ASP A 85 12.91 11.49 2.31
N VAL A 86 12.50 12.29 3.30
CA VAL A 86 11.69 13.50 3.08
C VAL A 86 12.43 14.61 2.34
N ALA A 87 13.76 14.54 2.27
CA ALA A 87 14.58 15.50 1.56
C ALA A 87 14.25 15.59 0.05
N GLY A 88 13.57 14.58 -0.50
CA GLY A 88 13.19 14.56 -1.91
C GLY A 88 14.40 14.31 -2.81
N ASP A 89 14.53 15.12 -3.87
CA ASP A 89 15.66 15.04 -4.79
C ASP A 89 16.93 15.62 -4.14
N VAL A 90 17.91 14.76 -3.92
CA VAL A 90 19.21 15.10 -3.33
C VAL A 90 20.35 14.89 -4.33
N SER A 91 20.05 14.81 -5.62
CA SER A 91 21.04 14.54 -6.68
C SER A 91 22.18 15.56 -6.74
N GLU A 92 21.95 16.82 -6.35
CA GLU A 92 23.02 17.83 -6.29
C GLU A 92 23.92 17.70 -5.06
N ASN A 93 23.42 17.09 -3.97
CA ASN A 93 24.16 16.94 -2.72
C ASN A 93 23.82 15.59 -2.04
N PRO A 94 24.31 14.46 -2.58
CA PRO A 94 23.89 13.13 -2.14
C PRO A 94 24.32 12.78 -0.71
N ASP A 95 25.37 13.43 -0.20
CA ASP A 95 25.93 13.19 1.13
C ASP A 95 25.29 14.05 2.23
N GLN A 96 24.30 14.89 1.90
CA GLN A 96 23.60 15.69 2.91
C GLN A 96 22.98 14.79 4.00
N PRO A 97 22.88 15.21 5.27
CA PRO A 97 22.28 14.35 6.28
C PRO A 97 20.82 14.03 5.96
N SER A 98 20.35 12.87 6.43
CA SER A 98 18.96 12.45 6.38
C SER A 98 18.43 12.30 7.80
N SER A 99 17.24 12.82 8.08
CA SER A 99 16.68 12.86 9.43
C SER A 99 15.33 12.16 9.59
N GLN A 100 14.51 12.11 8.53
CA GLN A 100 13.13 11.61 8.62
C GLN A 100 12.70 10.89 7.33
N THR A 101 11.75 9.99 7.47
CA THR A 101 11.11 9.28 6.35
C THR A 101 9.77 9.91 5.97
N LEU A 102 9.27 9.63 4.77
CA LEU A 102 7.93 10.05 4.35
C LEU A 102 6.84 9.57 5.33
N LYS A 103 7.00 8.39 5.93
CA LYS A 103 6.05 7.86 6.92
C LYS A 103 6.00 8.70 8.20
N ASP A 104 7.10 9.36 8.57
CA ASP A 104 7.16 10.21 9.77
C ASP A 104 6.40 11.53 9.59
N VAL A 105 6.27 12.01 8.34
CA VAL A 105 5.71 13.33 8.02
C VAL A 105 4.32 13.23 7.38
N VAL A 106 4.10 12.23 6.53
CA VAL A 106 2.82 12.02 5.84
C VAL A 106 2.03 10.93 6.53
N THR A 107 1.09 11.34 7.37
CA THR A 107 0.32 10.42 8.23
C THR A 107 -1.06 10.06 7.69
N SER A 108 -1.45 10.63 6.54
CA SER A 108 -2.80 10.43 5.99
C SER A 108 -2.84 9.28 5.00
N SER A 109 -3.96 8.55 4.98
CA SER A 109 -4.17 7.43 4.07
C SER A 109 -5.66 7.28 3.73
N LEU A 110 -5.95 6.56 2.65
CA LEU A 110 -7.31 6.37 2.14
C LEU A 110 -7.48 4.95 1.59
N PHE A 111 -8.55 4.27 1.99
CA PHE A 111 -9.08 3.12 1.26
C PHE A 111 -10.30 3.55 0.46
N PHE A 112 -10.46 2.96 -0.72
CA PHE A 112 -11.69 3.08 -1.51
C PHE A 112 -12.32 1.70 -1.70
N PHE A 113 -13.34 1.39 -0.88
CA PHE A 113 -14.07 0.13 -0.91
C PHE A 113 -15.53 0.34 -1.24
N GLY A 114 -16.05 -0.46 -2.18
CA GLY A 114 -17.49 -0.50 -2.41
C GLY A 114 -18.13 0.85 -2.79
N ASN A 115 -17.37 1.73 -3.47
CA ASN A 115 -17.73 3.11 -3.80
C ASN A 115 -17.69 4.12 -2.63
N ASN A 116 -17.26 3.72 -1.44
CA ASN A 116 -17.07 4.60 -0.28
C ASN A 116 -15.58 4.84 0.01
N PHE A 117 -15.30 5.97 0.65
CA PHE A 117 -13.96 6.34 1.11
C PHE A 117 -13.82 6.05 2.59
N TYR A 118 -12.66 5.53 2.98
CA TYR A 118 -12.30 5.33 4.38
C TYR A 118 -10.97 6.03 4.59
N ILE A 119 -10.90 6.98 5.51
CA ILE A 119 -9.73 7.85 5.67
C ILE A 119 -9.11 7.72 7.07
N ASP A 120 -7.81 7.97 7.12
CA ASP A 120 -7.04 8.16 8.35
C ASP A 120 -6.10 9.36 8.21
N GLY A 121 -5.72 9.97 9.33
CA GLY A 121 -4.79 11.09 9.40
C GLY A 121 -5.40 12.49 9.25
N VAL A 122 -4.52 13.48 9.07
CA VAL A 122 -4.86 14.91 9.12
C VAL A 122 -5.49 15.42 7.82
N LYS A 123 -5.08 14.88 6.67
CA LYS A 123 -5.56 15.29 5.35
C LYS A 123 -6.62 14.32 4.84
N ASP A 124 -7.77 14.88 4.47
CA ASP A 124 -8.84 14.13 3.81
C ASP A 124 -8.60 14.07 2.29
N TYR A 125 -8.03 12.95 1.82
CA TYR A 125 -7.79 12.71 0.40
C TYR A 125 -9.08 12.53 -0.42
N SER A 126 -10.20 12.19 0.23
CA SER A 126 -11.46 11.92 -0.49
C SER A 126 -12.07 13.18 -1.10
N LYS A 127 -11.83 14.36 -0.52
CA LYS A 127 -12.42 15.64 -0.99
C LYS A 127 -12.14 15.93 -2.45
N VAL A 128 -10.87 15.89 -2.84
CA VAL A 128 -10.43 16.19 -4.21
C VAL A 128 -11.02 15.18 -5.20
N ILE A 129 -11.13 13.92 -4.80
CA ILE A 129 -11.71 12.84 -5.62
C ILE A 129 -13.23 13.04 -5.77
N LYS A 130 -13.93 13.40 -4.69
CA LYS A 130 -15.38 13.69 -4.71
C LYS A 130 -15.69 14.88 -5.61
N GLU A 131 -14.98 16.00 -5.46
CA GLU A 131 -15.13 17.18 -6.32
C GLU A 131 -14.86 16.85 -7.80
N TRP A 132 -13.83 16.04 -8.07
CA TRP A 132 -13.56 15.57 -9.43
C TRP A 132 -14.70 14.69 -9.96
N GLY A 133 -15.21 13.78 -9.14
CA GLY A 133 -16.32 12.88 -9.48
C GLY A 133 -17.60 13.65 -9.82
N GLU A 134 -17.94 14.68 -9.04
CA GLU A 134 -19.08 15.56 -9.31
C GLU A 134 -18.98 16.23 -10.69
N ARG A 135 -17.82 16.79 -11.03
CA ARG A 135 -17.58 17.38 -12.37
C ARG A 135 -17.72 16.36 -13.50
N LYS A 136 -17.44 15.09 -13.21
CA LYS A 136 -17.60 13.97 -14.15
C LYS A 136 -18.96 13.29 -14.08
N LYS A 137 -19.90 13.79 -13.26
CA LYS A 137 -21.22 13.20 -13.03
C LYS A 137 -21.15 11.75 -12.54
N LEU A 138 -20.13 11.44 -11.73
CA LEU A 138 -19.98 10.15 -11.06
C LEU A 138 -20.64 10.19 -9.69
N SER A 139 -21.40 9.15 -9.36
CA SER A 139 -21.97 8.98 -8.03
C SER A 139 -20.95 8.26 -7.15
N LEU A 140 -20.16 9.04 -6.40
CA LEU A 140 -19.23 8.53 -5.38
C LEU A 140 -19.92 8.52 -4.02
N GLY A 141 -19.54 7.57 -3.17
CA GLY A 141 -20.14 7.36 -1.87
C GLY A 141 -19.61 8.27 -0.76
N GLU A 142 -19.87 7.87 0.47
CA GLU A 142 -19.55 8.64 1.66
C GLU A 142 -18.13 8.40 2.16
N THR A 143 -17.70 9.28 3.06
CA THR A 143 -16.38 9.22 3.71
C THR A 143 -16.54 8.79 5.16
N TYR A 144 -15.82 7.75 5.57
CA TYR A 144 -15.84 7.18 6.91
C TYR A 144 -14.44 7.18 7.55
N PRO A 145 -14.33 7.28 8.88
CA PRO A 145 -13.05 7.11 9.56
C PRO A 145 -12.62 5.63 9.61
N MET A 146 -11.36 5.34 9.27
CA MET A 146 -10.80 3.97 9.35
C MET A 146 -10.74 3.44 10.79
N SER A 147 -10.59 4.33 11.78
CA SER A 147 -10.43 3.97 13.19
C SER A 147 -11.67 3.35 13.82
N THR A 148 -12.86 3.63 13.30
CA THR A 148 -14.12 3.07 13.82
C THR A 148 -14.88 2.23 12.81
N THR A 149 -14.38 2.09 11.58
CA THR A 149 -14.97 1.20 10.57
C THR A 149 -14.38 -0.20 10.73
N LEU A 150 -15.23 -1.22 10.86
CA LEU A 150 -14.79 -2.61 10.95
C LEU A 150 -14.78 -3.31 9.59
N PHE A 151 -13.94 -4.34 9.42
CA PHE A 151 -13.91 -5.13 8.19
C PHE A 151 -15.27 -5.78 7.85
N ARG A 152 -16.01 -6.25 8.86
CA ARG A 152 -17.34 -6.85 8.67
C ARG A 152 -18.40 -5.88 8.17
N ASP A 153 -18.18 -4.58 8.34
CA ASP A 153 -19.14 -3.54 7.93
C ASP A 153 -18.95 -3.11 6.47
N LEU A 154 -17.89 -3.60 5.81
CA LEU A 154 -17.56 -3.26 4.44
C LEU A 154 -18.56 -3.88 3.44
N THR A 155 -18.88 -3.11 2.40
CA THR A 155 -19.59 -3.63 1.23
C THR A 155 -18.57 -3.92 0.12
N ILE A 156 -18.08 -5.15 0.07
CA ILE A 156 -17.03 -5.58 -0.86
C ILE A 156 -17.47 -6.75 -1.74
N ARG A 157 -16.70 -6.97 -2.80
CA ARG A 157 -16.76 -8.11 -3.71
C ARG A 157 -15.45 -8.85 -3.58
N LEU A 158 -15.52 -10.17 -3.42
CA LEU A 158 -14.32 -11.00 -3.43
C LEU A 158 -13.69 -10.99 -4.81
N ASN A 159 -12.36 -11.05 -4.85
CA ASN A 159 -11.52 -11.01 -6.05
C ASN A 159 -11.75 -9.76 -6.91
N TYR A 160 -12.15 -8.65 -6.30
CA TYR A 160 -12.31 -7.36 -6.96
C TYR A 160 -11.19 -6.38 -6.51
N PRO A 161 -10.55 -5.66 -7.44
CA PRO A 161 -9.49 -4.71 -7.09
C PRO A 161 -10.06 -3.45 -6.45
N TYR A 162 -9.50 -3.09 -5.29
CA TYR A 162 -9.76 -1.86 -4.59
C TYR A 162 -8.48 -1.04 -4.45
N LEU A 163 -8.62 0.23 -4.04
CA LEU A 163 -7.50 1.15 -3.86
C LEU A 163 -7.16 1.33 -2.38
N TYR A 164 -5.87 1.28 -2.09
CA TYR A 164 -5.25 1.83 -0.89
C TYR A 164 -4.27 2.92 -1.30
N GLN A 165 -4.53 4.16 -0.90
CA GLN A 165 -3.65 5.30 -1.12
C GLN A 165 -2.93 5.64 0.19
N HIS A 166 -1.61 5.57 0.14
CA HIS A 166 -0.69 5.69 1.26
C HIS A 166 0.26 6.88 1.03
N LEU A 167 0.71 7.56 2.09
CA LEU A 167 1.73 8.63 2.05
C LEU A 167 1.51 9.72 0.98
N GLY A 168 0.26 10.07 0.67
CA GLY A 168 -0.05 11.01 -0.40
C GLY A 168 -0.39 10.27 -1.70
N ASP A 169 0.58 10.04 -2.57
CA ASP A 169 0.38 9.54 -3.94
C ASP A 169 0.79 8.07 -4.14
N CYS A 170 1.17 7.36 -3.08
CA CYS A 170 1.53 5.95 -3.16
C CYS A 170 0.27 5.08 -3.23
N GLU A 171 -0.09 4.63 -4.42
CA GLU A 171 -1.27 3.79 -4.66
C GLU A 171 -0.93 2.30 -4.62
N HIS A 172 -1.74 1.51 -3.94
CA HIS A 172 -1.67 0.06 -3.89
C HIS A 172 -3.01 -0.55 -4.26
N THR A 173 -2.97 -1.67 -4.98
CA THR A 173 -4.18 -2.45 -5.22
C THR A 173 -4.37 -3.43 -4.06
N ILE A 174 -5.56 -3.45 -3.48
CA ILE A 174 -5.93 -4.35 -2.39
C ILE A 174 -7.12 -5.21 -2.82
N ILE A 175 -7.04 -6.52 -2.57
CA ILE A 175 -8.02 -7.51 -3.02
C ILE A 175 -8.40 -8.39 -1.84
N PHE A 176 -9.69 -8.52 -1.57
CA PHE A 176 -10.22 -9.52 -0.64
C PHE A 176 -10.46 -10.81 -1.42
N THR A 177 -9.76 -11.89 -1.11
CA THR A 177 -9.88 -13.16 -1.86
C THR A 177 -10.87 -14.12 -1.23
N GLU A 178 -11.04 -14.02 0.09
CA GLU A 178 -11.89 -14.91 0.88
C GLU A 178 -12.54 -14.14 2.03
N ALA A 179 -13.75 -14.57 2.38
CA ALA A 179 -14.44 -14.19 3.61
C ALA A 179 -15.19 -15.42 4.12
N ARG A 180 -14.85 -15.89 5.33
CA ARG A 180 -15.50 -17.07 5.93
C ARG A 180 -15.68 -16.90 7.43
N PHE A 181 -16.58 -17.68 8.02
CA PHE A 181 -16.64 -17.76 9.47
C PHE A 181 -15.43 -18.51 10.03
N VAL A 182 -15.04 -18.15 11.25
CA VAL A 182 -14.17 -19.00 12.07
C VAL A 182 -14.90 -20.33 12.31
N ASP A 183 -14.21 -21.44 12.10
CA ASP A 183 -14.74 -22.79 12.21
C ASP A 183 -14.12 -23.52 13.42
N ASP A 184 -14.72 -24.64 13.84
CA ASP A 184 -14.19 -25.49 14.90
C ASP A 184 -12.81 -26.09 14.56
N SER A 185 -12.48 -26.19 13.27
CA SER A 185 -11.17 -26.64 12.78
C SER A 185 -10.07 -25.59 12.83
N ASP A 186 -10.40 -24.32 13.05
CA ASP A 186 -9.38 -23.29 13.24
C ASP A 186 -8.68 -23.48 14.59
N GLU A 187 -7.35 -23.32 14.61
CA GLU A 187 -6.61 -23.22 15.87
C GLU A 187 -7.20 -22.08 16.70
N LYS A 188 -7.18 -22.19 18.04
CA LYS A 188 -7.73 -21.16 18.94
C LYS A 188 -7.18 -19.78 18.56
N LEU A 189 -8.02 -18.98 17.91
CA LEU A 189 -7.64 -17.71 17.34
C LEU A 189 -7.59 -16.66 18.45
N ASP A 190 -6.40 -16.42 18.98
CA ASP A 190 -6.15 -15.25 19.83
C ASP A 190 -6.30 -13.99 18.98
N ARG A 191 -7.27 -13.13 19.33
CA ARG A 191 -7.58 -11.89 18.62
C ARG A 191 -6.38 -10.95 18.58
N ALA A 192 -5.51 -11.00 19.60
CA ALA A 192 -4.30 -10.19 19.65
C ALA A 192 -3.23 -10.60 18.62
N SER A 193 -3.34 -11.79 18.04
CA SER A 193 -2.44 -12.27 16.98
C SER A 193 -2.78 -11.73 15.58
N PHE A 194 -3.86 -10.95 15.47
CA PHE A 194 -4.34 -10.36 14.24
C PHE A 194 -4.10 -8.83 14.21
N PRO A 195 -3.95 -8.20 13.03
CA PRO A 195 -3.99 -8.83 11.72
C PRO A 195 -2.69 -9.60 11.46
N LYS A 196 -2.82 -10.78 10.84
CA LYS A 196 -1.73 -11.74 10.67
C LYS A 196 -1.11 -11.60 9.29
N VAL A 197 0.21 -11.44 9.21
CA VAL A 197 0.94 -11.47 7.94
C VAL A 197 1.15 -12.93 7.51
N LYS A 198 0.62 -13.33 6.36
CA LYS A 198 0.83 -14.67 5.78
C LYS A 198 1.99 -14.69 4.79
N TYR A 199 2.12 -13.61 4.05
CA TYR A 199 3.16 -13.44 3.05
C TYR A 199 3.59 -11.98 3.02
N GLN A 200 4.89 -11.77 2.85
CA GLN A 200 5.46 -10.45 2.64
C GLN A 200 6.69 -10.61 1.75
N GLU A 201 6.58 -10.07 0.55
CA GLU A 201 7.72 -9.86 -0.33
C GLU A 201 8.70 -8.91 0.34
N ASP A 202 9.98 -9.25 0.30
CA ASP A 202 11.04 -8.35 0.74
C ASP A 202 11.33 -7.31 -0.35
N SER A 203 10.33 -6.47 -0.66
CA SER A 203 10.46 -5.39 -1.66
C SER A 203 11.50 -4.34 -1.27
N MET A 204 11.94 -4.32 -0.01
CA MET A 204 13.07 -3.52 0.48
C MET A 204 14.44 -4.07 0.04
N MET A 205 14.48 -5.31 -0.45
CA MET A 205 15.69 -5.99 -0.93
C MET A 205 15.86 -5.95 -2.45
N GLN A 206 15.34 -4.90 -3.11
CA GLN A 206 15.62 -4.64 -4.52
C GLN A 206 17.13 -4.57 -4.75
N LYS A 207 17.65 -5.42 -5.64
CA LYS A 207 19.07 -5.44 -5.99
C LYS A 207 19.39 -4.27 -6.90
N CYS A 208 20.59 -3.71 -6.75
CA CYS A 208 21.07 -2.65 -7.61
C CYS A 208 21.04 -3.06 -9.09
N TYR A 209 20.44 -2.22 -9.93
CA TYR A 209 20.34 -2.42 -11.37
C TYR A 209 21.71 -2.60 -12.05
N ILE A 210 22.73 -1.84 -11.63
CA ILE A 210 24.07 -1.88 -12.26
C ILE A 210 24.85 -3.14 -11.88
N CYS A 211 24.92 -3.49 -10.59
CA CYS A 211 25.81 -4.57 -10.14
C CYS A 211 25.11 -5.89 -9.83
N GLY A 212 23.80 -5.90 -9.59
CA GLY A 212 23.04 -7.08 -9.18
C GLY A 212 23.45 -7.70 -7.84
N HIS A 213 24.38 -7.07 -7.10
CA HIS A 213 25.00 -7.66 -5.91
C HIS A 213 24.50 -7.04 -4.60
N PHE A 214 24.57 -5.72 -4.48
CA PHE A 214 24.14 -5.00 -3.28
C PHE A 214 22.70 -4.52 -3.38
N TYR A 215 22.05 -4.37 -2.22
CA TYR A 215 20.71 -3.77 -2.14
C TYR A 215 20.72 -2.30 -2.52
N ALA A 216 19.66 -1.87 -3.18
CA ALA A 216 19.45 -0.50 -3.55
C ALA A 216 19.25 0.39 -2.32
N ARG A 217 19.82 1.59 -2.41
CA ARG A 217 19.69 2.68 -1.43
C ARG A 217 19.22 3.97 -2.07
N TRP A 218 19.11 3.97 -3.40
CA TRP A 218 18.83 5.12 -4.23
C TRP A 218 17.81 4.75 -5.29
N VAL A 219 16.81 5.60 -5.47
CA VAL A 219 15.94 5.63 -6.66
C VAL A 219 16.41 6.78 -7.52
N VAL A 220 16.81 6.48 -8.76
CA VAL A 220 17.27 7.46 -9.74
C VAL A 220 16.24 7.56 -10.85
N GLN A 221 15.78 8.79 -11.12
CA GLN A 221 14.73 9.06 -12.11
C GLN A 221 15.19 10.06 -13.16
N GLY A 222 14.64 9.93 -14.37
CA GLY A 222 14.82 10.91 -15.44
C GLY A 222 16.21 10.96 -16.04
N THR A 223 17.02 9.91 -15.84
CA THR A 223 18.35 9.80 -16.46
C THR A 223 18.24 9.20 -17.86
N ASP A 224 18.94 9.79 -18.83
CA ASP A 224 19.11 9.25 -20.18
C ASP A 224 20.29 8.26 -20.28
N ARG A 225 21.06 8.12 -19.19
CA ARG A 225 22.26 7.26 -19.12
C ARG A 225 21.94 5.82 -18.74
N LEU A 226 20.71 5.52 -18.34
CA LEU A 226 20.24 4.17 -18.02
C LEU A 226 19.03 3.82 -18.89
N VAL A 227 18.76 2.52 -19.02
CA VAL A 227 17.73 2.01 -19.95
C VAL A 227 16.33 2.36 -19.46
N PHE A 228 16.09 2.33 -18.15
CA PHE A 228 14.78 2.58 -17.57
C PHE A 228 14.66 4.01 -17.07
N GLU A 229 13.42 4.53 -17.05
CA GLU A 229 13.13 5.87 -16.54
C GLU A 229 13.36 5.97 -15.02
N THR A 230 13.10 4.89 -14.28
CA THR A 230 13.34 4.75 -12.85
C THR A 230 14.28 3.57 -12.62
N ASN A 231 15.37 3.79 -11.88
CA ASN A 231 16.38 2.76 -11.60
C ASN A 231 16.71 2.72 -10.11
N THR A 232 16.87 1.53 -9.56
CA THR A 232 17.27 1.33 -8.17
C THR A 232 18.77 1.00 -8.08
N LEU A 233 19.55 1.81 -7.37
CA LEU A 233 21.00 1.69 -7.30
C LEU A 233 21.49 1.52 -5.86
N CYS A 234 22.53 0.70 -5.65
CA CYS A 234 23.25 0.66 -4.38
C CYS A 234 24.14 1.90 -4.25
N ASP A 235 24.51 2.25 -3.02
CA ASP A 235 25.29 3.46 -2.73
C ASP A 235 26.61 3.55 -3.53
N PRO A 236 27.45 2.49 -3.63
CA PRO A 236 28.69 2.58 -4.41
C PRO A 236 28.45 2.78 -5.91
N CYS A 237 27.45 2.10 -6.49
CA CYS A 237 27.17 2.22 -7.93
C CYS A 237 26.56 3.58 -8.25
N PHE A 238 25.66 4.08 -7.39
CA PHE A 238 25.08 5.41 -7.53
C PHE A 238 26.16 6.49 -7.59
N LYS A 239 27.07 6.51 -6.60
CA LYS A 239 28.14 7.52 -6.53
C LYS A 239 29.12 7.41 -7.69
N LYS A 240 29.59 6.20 -8.02
CA LYS A 240 30.58 6.00 -9.10
C LYS A 240 30.02 6.23 -10.50
N TYR A 241 28.75 5.92 -10.74
CA TYR A 241 28.15 6.03 -12.08
C TYR A 241 27.71 7.46 -12.39
N ASN A 242 27.13 8.14 -11.40
CA ASN A 242 26.49 9.43 -11.60
C ASN A 242 27.37 10.63 -11.24
N TYR A 243 28.54 10.42 -10.62
CA TYR A 243 29.44 11.50 -10.22
C TYR A 243 30.89 11.23 -10.60
N VAL A 244 31.58 12.27 -11.08
CA VAL A 244 33.02 12.27 -11.36
C VAL A 244 33.65 13.42 -10.58
N ASP A 245 34.66 13.13 -9.76
CA ASP A 245 35.29 14.10 -8.85
C ASP A 245 34.28 14.86 -7.97
N GLY A 246 33.22 14.17 -7.53
CA GLY A 246 32.14 14.73 -6.72
C GLY A 246 31.14 15.58 -7.50
N LYS A 247 31.31 15.76 -8.81
CA LYS A 247 30.40 16.52 -9.67
C LYS A 247 29.41 15.60 -10.36
N LYS A 248 28.13 15.97 -10.30
CA LYS A 248 27.03 15.29 -10.99
C LYS A 248 27.26 15.25 -12.49
N VAL A 249 27.00 14.10 -13.12
CA VAL A 249 27.15 13.89 -14.56
C VAL A 249 25.83 13.45 -15.19
N GLY A 250 25.25 14.34 -15.98
CA GLY A 250 23.95 14.17 -16.62
C GLY A 250 22.80 14.74 -15.78
N GLU A 251 21.63 14.82 -16.39
CA GLU A 251 20.40 15.27 -15.73
C GLU A 251 19.68 14.06 -15.13
N PHE A 252 19.38 14.12 -13.84
CA PHE A 252 18.62 13.11 -13.12
C PHE A 252 18.18 13.63 -11.76
N GLN A 253 17.19 12.97 -11.17
CA GLN A 253 16.77 13.14 -9.78
C GLN A 253 17.18 11.91 -8.98
N ALA A 254 17.52 12.09 -7.70
CA ALA A 254 17.95 11.00 -6.85
C ALA A 254 17.29 11.07 -5.47
N TYR A 255 16.59 9.99 -5.11
CA TYR A 255 15.86 9.85 -3.85
C TYR A 255 16.46 8.75 -3.01
N ARG A 256 16.64 9.00 -1.71
CA ARG A 256 17.24 8.03 -0.79
C ARG A 256 16.21 7.11 -0.17
N ILE A 257 16.60 5.84 -0.04
CA ILE A 257 15.87 4.83 0.72
C ILE A 257 16.62 4.56 2.03
N LEU A 258 16.02 4.99 3.13
CA LEU A 258 16.50 4.82 4.49
C LEU A 258 16.02 3.47 5.04
N LEU A 259 16.55 2.36 4.51
CA LEU A 259 16.22 1.05 5.09
C LEU A 259 16.76 1.00 6.51
N ASP A 260 15.95 0.48 7.44
CA ASP A 260 16.33 0.25 8.83
C ASP A 260 17.73 -0.37 8.93
N LYS A 261 18.59 0.27 9.71
CA LYS A 261 19.78 -0.39 10.26
C LYS A 261 19.27 -1.36 11.33
N LYS A 262 18.82 -2.54 10.94
CA LYS A 262 18.73 -3.65 11.88
C LYS A 262 20.12 -4.03 12.36
#